data_AF-A0A7Y3M7W7-F1
#
_entry.id   AF-A0A7Y3M7W7-F1
#
_cell.length_a   1.000
_cell.length_b   1.000
_cell.length_c   1.000
_cell.angle_alpha   90.00
_cell.angle_beta   90.00
_cell.angle_gamma   90.00
#
_symmetry.space_group_name_H-M   'P 1'
#
loop_
_entity.id
_entity.type
_entity.pdbx_description
1 polymer ?
#
loop_
_entity_poly.entity_id
_entity_poly.type
_entity_poly.pdbx_seq_one_letter_code
_entity_poly.pdbx_strand_id
1 'polypeptide(L)'
;HQPHFYLAVIDAYRGELSSALRGFNNARKLQPSGTAYTNIAEIFVYMGRIPQAYEWNDLGLRKRAPYSAYVFNEMLLEWKTGNVEGARRKFATLKQRYPEAISTINVAKLPETPQTFEAFAGYCCDSPACGPYMVEACTELELAVRQRQISEESVLKELRIEIERKRRLKKVYDQRKELEITIDETPEGAPAEKAE
;
A
#
# COMPACT_ATOMS: atom_id res chain seq x y z
N HIS A 1 1.32 7.46 14.04
CA HIS A 1 1.76 6.51 12.99
C HIS A 1 0.80 5.32 12.86
N GLN A 2 0.38 4.67 13.96
CA GLN A 2 -0.52 3.48 13.91
C GLN A 2 -1.84 3.69 13.14
N PRO A 3 -2.57 4.82 13.27
CA PRO A 3 -3.80 5.01 12.50
C PRO A 3 -3.55 4.98 10.98
N HIS A 4 -2.46 5.58 10.51
CA HIS A 4 -2.09 5.53 9.09
C HIS A 4 -1.72 4.13 8.63
N PHE A 5 -1.08 3.33 9.48
CA PHE A 5 -0.76 1.93 9.18
C PHE A 5 -2.04 1.09 9.04
N TYR A 6 -2.92 1.12 10.04
CA TYR A 6 -4.14 0.31 10.00
C TYR A 6 -5.12 0.76 8.90
N LEU A 7 -5.22 2.07 8.64
CA LEU A 7 -5.98 2.57 7.49
C LEU A 7 -5.38 2.08 6.17
N ALA A 8 -4.05 2.06 6.04
CA ALA A 8 -3.40 1.54 4.84
C ALA A 8 -3.69 0.05 4.62
N VAL A 9 -3.68 -0.74 5.70
CA VAL A 9 -4.06 -2.16 5.66
C VAL A 9 -5.52 -2.30 5.19
N ILE A 10 -6.45 -1.54 5.77
CA ILE A 10 -7.87 -1.54 5.34
C ILE A 10 -8.01 -1.14 3.87
N ASP A 11 -7.27 -0.12 3.43
CA ASP A 11 -7.27 0.31 2.03
C ASP A 11 -6.75 -0.81 1.12
N ALA A 12 -5.72 -1.56 1.52
CA ALA A 12 -5.23 -2.72 0.78
C ALA A 12 -6.29 -3.82 0.66
N TYR A 13 -7.02 -4.11 1.75
CA TYR A 13 -8.16 -5.05 1.74
C TYR A 13 -9.26 -4.65 0.77
N ARG A 14 -9.61 -3.36 0.77
CA ARG A 14 -10.60 -2.77 -0.15
C ARG A 14 -10.09 -2.64 -1.57
N GLY A 15 -8.77 -2.66 -1.70
CA GLY A 15 -8.03 -2.60 -2.94
C GLY A 15 -7.72 -1.25 -3.48
N GLU A 16 -7.84 -0.27 -2.62
CA GLU A 16 -7.40 1.08 -2.82
C GLU A 16 -5.88 1.14 -2.68
N LEU A 17 -5.14 0.40 -3.53
CA LEU A 17 -3.69 0.23 -3.42
C LEU A 17 -2.95 1.57 -3.42
N SER A 18 -3.45 2.56 -4.15
CA SER A 18 -2.92 3.93 -4.13
C SER A 18 -3.12 4.62 -2.78
N SER A 19 -4.25 4.40 -2.12
CA SER A 19 -4.55 4.91 -0.78
C SER A 19 -3.72 4.19 0.28
N ALA A 20 -3.61 2.86 0.18
CA ALA A 20 -2.73 2.05 1.01
C ALA A 20 -1.28 2.53 0.95
N LEU A 21 -0.76 2.75 -0.28
CA LEU A 21 0.59 3.27 -0.48
C LEU A 21 0.80 4.64 0.18
N ARG A 22 -0.19 5.55 0.10
CA ARG A 22 -0.13 6.84 0.81
C ARG A 22 -0.13 6.65 2.33
N GLY A 23 -0.99 5.77 2.85
CA GLY A 23 -1.09 5.49 4.28
C GLY A 23 0.22 4.91 4.84
N PHE A 24 0.81 3.92 4.20
CA PHE A 24 2.11 3.37 4.62
C PHE A 24 3.24 4.39 4.50
N ASN A 25 3.24 5.24 3.46
CA ASN A 25 4.20 6.34 3.37
C ASN A 25 4.07 7.34 4.51
N ASN A 26 2.85 7.68 4.93
CA ASN A 26 2.63 8.55 6.08
C ASN A 26 3.06 7.88 7.38
N ALA A 27 2.74 6.59 7.56
CA ALA A 27 3.21 5.81 8.71
C ALA A 27 4.74 5.83 8.81
N ARG A 28 5.42 5.57 7.68
CA ARG A 28 6.89 5.61 7.56
C ARG A 28 7.49 6.99 7.85
N LYS A 29 6.85 8.08 7.41
CA LYS A 29 7.33 9.45 7.68
C LYS A 29 7.22 9.83 9.15
N LEU A 30 6.11 9.44 9.80
CA LEU A 30 5.87 9.76 11.21
C LEU A 30 6.69 8.89 12.16
N GLN A 31 6.87 7.61 11.81
CA GLN A 31 7.75 6.71 12.54
C GLN A 31 8.42 5.76 11.55
N PRO A 32 9.69 6.01 11.20
CA PRO A 32 10.44 5.12 10.33
C PRO A 32 10.57 3.75 10.98
N SER A 33 9.89 2.75 10.43
CA SER A 33 10.00 1.34 10.83
C SER A 33 10.18 0.49 9.59
N GLY A 34 11.00 -0.57 9.68
CA GLY A 34 11.20 -1.52 8.58
C GLY A 34 9.89 -2.13 8.09
N THR A 35 8.93 -2.37 8.99
CA THR A 35 7.59 -2.90 8.67
C THR A 35 6.85 -2.05 7.64
N ALA A 36 6.94 -0.72 7.72
CA ALA A 36 6.28 0.14 6.74
C ALA A 36 6.89 -0.01 5.34
N TYR A 37 8.19 -0.27 5.22
CA TYR A 37 8.85 -0.51 3.93
C TYR A 37 8.45 -1.85 3.31
N THR A 38 8.37 -2.93 4.11
CA THR A 38 7.93 -4.23 3.59
C THR A 38 6.46 -4.23 3.20
N ASN A 39 5.60 -3.48 3.91
CA ASN A 39 4.21 -3.30 3.46
C ASN A 39 4.13 -2.47 2.16
N ILE A 40 4.99 -1.46 1.98
CA ILE A 40 5.08 -0.74 0.68
C ILE A 40 5.52 -1.70 -0.44
N ALA A 41 6.47 -2.59 -0.17
CA ALA A 41 6.91 -3.61 -1.13
C ALA A 41 5.76 -4.54 -1.53
N GLU A 42 5.00 -5.06 -0.55
CA GLU A 42 3.80 -5.89 -0.80
C GLU A 42 2.79 -5.18 -1.71
N ILE A 43 2.51 -3.89 -1.44
CA ILE A 43 1.64 -3.10 -2.31
C ILE A 43 2.19 -2.98 -3.74
N PHE A 44 3.51 -2.85 -3.92
CA PHE A 44 4.11 -2.86 -5.25
C PHE A 44 4.01 -4.23 -5.94
N VAL A 45 4.05 -5.35 -5.20
CA VAL A 45 3.76 -6.69 -5.73
C VAL A 45 2.33 -6.72 -6.28
N TYR A 46 1.36 -6.26 -5.49
CA TYR A 46 -0.05 -6.23 -5.89
C TYR A 46 -0.34 -5.31 -7.08
N MET A 47 0.44 -4.24 -7.24
CA MET A 47 0.38 -3.37 -8.43
C MET A 47 1.09 -3.94 -9.66
N GLY A 48 1.76 -5.10 -9.56
CA GLY A 48 2.59 -5.66 -10.64
C GLY A 48 3.89 -4.88 -10.91
N ARG A 49 4.29 -3.99 -10.00
CA ARG A 49 5.48 -3.13 -10.13
C ARG A 49 6.71 -3.83 -9.54
N ILE A 50 7.08 -4.95 -10.15
CA ILE A 50 8.07 -5.90 -9.61
C ILE A 50 9.43 -5.26 -9.27
N PRO A 51 10.05 -4.41 -10.11
CA PRO A 51 11.34 -3.79 -9.76
C PRO A 51 11.25 -2.93 -8.49
N GLN A 52 10.15 -2.19 -8.33
CA GLN A 52 9.92 -1.35 -7.15
C GLN A 52 9.66 -2.21 -5.92
N ALA A 53 8.94 -3.32 -6.05
CA ALA A 53 8.71 -4.25 -4.96
C ALA A 53 10.03 -4.82 -4.41
N TYR A 54 10.97 -5.25 -5.26
CA TYR A 54 12.30 -5.68 -4.81
C TYR A 54 13.06 -4.57 -4.07
N GLU A 55 13.13 -3.37 -4.66
CA GLU A 55 13.84 -2.23 -4.06
C GLU A 55 13.32 -1.91 -2.65
N TRP A 56 12.00 -1.87 -2.49
CA TRP A 56 11.36 -1.57 -1.22
C TRP A 56 11.49 -2.72 -0.21
N ASN A 57 11.49 -3.97 -0.65
CA ASN A 57 11.67 -5.12 0.23
C ASN A 57 13.09 -5.14 0.82
N ASP A 58 14.10 -4.92 -0.03
CA ASP A 58 15.50 -4.77 0.38
C ASP A 58 15.71 -3.59 1.31
N LEU A 59 15.05 -2.46 1.02
CA LEU A 59 15.11 -1.29 1.89
C LEU A 59 14.47 -1.61 3.26
N GLY A 60 13.38 -2.36 3.30
CA GLY A 60 12.79 -2.83 4.55
C GLY A 60 13.74 -3.68 5.38
N LEU A 61 14.42 -4.63 4.75
CA LEU A 61 15.46 -5.43 5.40
C LEU A 61 16.59 -4.55 5.98
N ARG A 62 17.12 -3.61 5.19
CA ARG A 62 18.13 -2.62 5.66
C ARG A 62 17.62 -1.73 6.79
N LYS A 63 16.31 -1.47 6.84
CA LYS A 63 15.62 -0.72 7.91
C LYS A 63 15.11 -1.61 9.05
N ARG A 64 15.65 -2.84 9.17
CA ARG A 64 15.38 -3.78 10.26
C ARG A 64 13.92 -4.20 10.34
N ALA A 65 13.26 -4.41 9.20
CA ALA A 65 12.00 -5.13 9.17
C ALA A 65 12.19 -6.55 9.75
N PRO A 66 11.14 -7.15 10.34
CA PRO A 66 11.18 -8.57 10.68
C PRO A 66 11.60 -9.40 9.46
N TYR A 67 12.56 -10.30 9.65
CA TYR A 67 13.06 -11.13 8.54
C TYR A 67 11.93 -11.98 7.91
N SER A 68 10.96 -12.41 8.72
CA SER A 68 9.76 -13.10 8.25
C SER A 68 8.95 -12.28 7.24
N ALA A 69 8.78 -10.97 7.46
CA ALA A 69 8.07 -10.09 6.53
C ALA A 69 8.84 -9.93 5.20
N TYR A 70 10.17 -9.83 5.27
CA TYR A 70 11.02 -9.81 4.08
C TYR A 70 10.88 -11.11 3.27
N VAL A 71 10.99 -12.28 3.92
CA VAL A 71 10.87 -13.58 3.25
C VAL A 71 9.44 -13.83 2.73
N PHE A 72 8.42 -13.33 3.41
CA PHE A 72 7.03 -13.37 2.94
C PHE A 72 6.86 -12.62 1.62
N ASN A 73 7.40 -11.41 1.53
CA ASN A 73 7.38 -10.65 0.26
C ASN A 73 8.20 -11.32 -0.84
N GLU A 74 9.34 -11.93 -0.50
CA GLU A 74 10.12 -12.73 -1.46
C GLU A 74 9.27 -13.89 -2.00
N MET A 75 8.53 -14.59 -1.14
CA MET A 75 7.61 -15.65 -1.56
C MET A 75 6.55 -15.12 -2.53
N LEU A 76 5.93 -13.96 -2.24
CA LEU A 76 4.95 -13.34 -3.13
C LEU A 76 5.57 -12.87 -4.46
N LEU A 77 6.78 -12.31 -4.44
CA LEU A 77 7.52 -11.87 -5.62
C LEU A 77 7.86 -13.04 -6.55
N GLU A 78 8.40 -14.12 -5.99
CA GLU A 78 8.72 -15.34 -6.73
C GLU A 78 7.45 -15.93 -7.34
N TRP A 79 6.35 -15.97 -6.59
CA TRP A 79 5.07 -16.45 -7.11
C TRP A 79 4.52 -15.53 -8.21
N LYS A 80 4.51 -14.21 -7.99
CA LYS A 80 3.98 -13.22 -8.95
C LYS A 80 4.74 -13.22 -10.28
N THR A 81 6.01 -13.64 -10.26
CA THR A 81 6.87 -13.71 -11.46
C THR A 81 6.91 -15.11 -12.08
N GLY A 82 6.08 -16.04 -11.61
CA GLY A 82 5.95 -17.40 -12.14
C GLY A 82 7.02 -18.39 -11.63
N ASN A 83 7.91 -17.97 -10.73
CA ASN A 83 8.87 -18.86 -10.08
C ASN A 83 8.23 -19.59 -8.88
N VAL A 84 7.31 -20.50 -9.18
CA VAL A 84 6.58 -21.28 -8.18
C VAL A 84 7.52 -22.09 -7.28
N GLU A 85 8.59 -22.65 -7.83
CA GLU A 85 9.62 -23.37 -7.04
C GLU A 85 10.35 -22.45 -6.06
N GLY A 86 10.65 -21.22 -6.47
CA GLY A 86 11.16 -20.17 -5.60
C GLY A 86 10.19 -19.88 -4.45
N ALA A 87 8.91 -19.68 -4.77
CA ALA A 87 7.86 -19.42 -3.78
C ALA A 87 7.74 -20.58 -2.77
N ARG A 88 7.74 -21.84 -3.23
CA ARG A 88 7.72 -23.05 -2.38
C ARG A 88 8.89 -23.08 -1.39
N ARG A 89 10.11 -22.76 -1.84
CA ARG A 89 11.30 -22.71 -0.95
C ARG A 89 11.18 -21.61 0.11
N LYS A 90 10.70 -20.42 -0.27
CA LYS A 90 10.48 -19.31 0.67
C LYS A 90 9.36 -19.66 1.66
N PHE A 91 8.28 -20.28 1.21
CA PHE A 91 7.20 -20.79 2.06
C PHE A 91 7.72 -21.81 3.07
N ALA A 92 8.53 -22.78 2.65
CA ALA A 92 9.12 -23.78 3.54
C ALA A 92 9.99 -23.12 4.63
N THR A 93 10.74 -22.07 4.28
CA THR A 93 11.53 -21.27 5.23
C THR A 93 10.64 -20.59 6.27
N LEU A 94 9.54 -19.96 5.82
CA LEU A 94 8.57 -19.31 6.72
C LEU A 94 7.89 -20.33 7.62
N LYS A 95 7.40 -21.45 7.08
CA LYS A 95 6.77 -22.51 7.86
C LYS A 95 7.67 -23.02 8.97
N GLN A 96 8.96 -23.22 8.69
CA GLN A 96 9.91 -23.76 9.65
C GLN A 96 10.31 -22.76 10.74
N ARG A 97 10.49 -21.49 10.38
CA ARG A 97 11.12 -20.49 11.27
C ARG A 97 10.17 -19.42 11.80
N TYR A 98 9.09 -19.15 11.07
CA TYR A 98 8.15 -18.04 11.27
C TYR A 98 6.72 -18.46 10.94
N PRO A 99 6.17 -19.53 11.55
CA PRO A 99 4.85 -20.06 11.20
C PRO A 99 3.73 -19.02 11.37
N GLU A 100 3.92 -18.02 12.23
CA GLU A 100 2.99 -16.90 12.40
C GLU A 100 2.84 -16.07 11.11
N ALA A 101 3.90 -15.93 10.32
CA ALA A 101 3.91 -15.12 9.11
C ALA A 101 3.06 -15.69 7.97
N ILE A 102 2.86 -17.01 7.95
CA ILE A 102 2.00 -17.70 6.98
C ILE A 102 0.60 -18.01 7.53
N SER A 103 0.35 -17.68 8.80
CA SER A 103 -0.98 -17.83 9.43
C SER A 103 -1.91 -16.64 9.17
N THR A 104 -1.40 -15.60 8.50
CA THR A 104 -2.16 -14.41 8.13
C THR A 104 -1.88 -14.01 6.68
N ILE A 105 -2.85 -13.36 6.05
CA ILE A 105 -2.67 -12.65 4.78
C ILE A 105 -3.16 -11.21 5.01
N ASN A 106 -2.35 -10.21 4.68
CA ASN A 106 -2.66 -8.81 4.97
C ASN A 106 -3.09 -8.55 6.44
N VAL A 107 -2.58 -9.27 7.44
CA VAL A 107 -3.03 -9.26 8.86
C VAL A 107 -4.34 -9.97 9.21
N ALA A 108 -5.09 -10.50 8.24
CA ALA A 108 -6.27 -11.33 8.53
C ALA A 108 -5.80 -12.75 8.83
N LYS A 109 -6.26 -13.27 9.97
CA LYS A 109 -5.97 -14.63 10.38
C LYS A 109 -6.67 -15.64 9.47
N LEU A 110 -5.92 -16.63 9.01
CA LEU A 110 -6.44 -17.76 8.26
C LEU A 110 -7.16 -18.74 9.21
N PRO A 111 -8.20 -19.46 8.73
CA PRO A 111 -8.88 -20.48 9.52
C PRO A 111 -7.92 -21.53 10.09
N GLU A 112 -6.96 -21.95 9.26
CA GLU A 112 -5.91 -22.89 9.62
C GLU A 112 -4.56 -22.43 9.05
N THR A 113 -3.47 -22.71 9.76
CA THR A 113 -2.13 -22.43 9.26
C THR A 113 -1.81 -23.38 8.09
N PRO A 114 -1.54 -22.86 6.89
CA PRO A 114 -1.31 -23.68 5.71
C PRO A 114 -0.08 -24.56 5.89
N GLN A 115 -0.20 -25.83 5.48
CA GLN A 115 0.88 -26.80 5.59
C GLN A 115 1.74 -26.88 4.32
N THR A 116 1.20 -26.47 3.18
CA THR A 116 1.87 -26.40 1.89
C THR A 116 1.71 -25.01 1.29
N PHE A 117 2.58 -24.69 0.33
CA PHE A 117 2.46 -23.44 -0.41
C PHE A 117 1.14 -23.38 -1.17
N GLU A 118 0.68 -24.49 -1.74
CA GLU A 118 -0.58 -24.60 -2.48
C GLU A 118 -1.79 -24.31 -1.59
N ALA A 119 -1.77 -24.78 -0.33
CA ALA A 119 -2.83 -24.45 0.62
C ALA A 119 -2.85 -22.95 0.94
N PHE A 120 -1.67 -22.34 1.13
CA PHE A 120 -1.55 -20.88 1.29
C PHE A 120 -2.04 -20.14 0.04
N ALA A 121 -1.62 -20.58 -1.15
CA ALA A 121 -2.02 -20.00 -2.41
C ALA A 121 -3.55 -20.10 -2.59
N GLY A 122 -4.16 -21.22 -2.25
CA GLY A 122 -5.63 -21.38 -2.23
C GLY A 122 -6.32 -20.33 -1.37
N TYR A 123 -5.86 -20.12 -0.13
CA TYR A 123 -6.37 -19.05 0.73
C TYR A 123 -6.16 -17.65 0.14
N CYS A 124 -5.01 -17.37 -0.46
CA CYS A 124 -4.76 -16.10 -1.14
C CYS A 124 -5.72 -15.91 -2.32
N CYS A 125 -5.84 -16.90 -3.21
CA CYS A 125 -6.65 -16.83 -4.43
C CYS A 125 -8.15 -16.70 -4.12
N ASP A 126 -8.64 -17.31 -3.03
CA ASP A 126 -10.01 -17.12 -2.55
C ASP A 126 -10.21 -15.83 -1.74
N SER A 127 -9.13 -15.15 -1.34
CA SER A 127 -9.22 -13.90 -0.59
C SER A 127 -9.38 -12.69 -1.53
N PRO A 128 -10.39 -11.84 -1.35
CA PRO A 128 -10.54 -10.61 -2.13
C PRO A 128 -9.41 -9.59 -1.87
N ALA A 129 -8.57 -9.81 -0.86
CA ALA A 129 -7.43 -8.97 -0.53
C ALA A 129 -6.11 -9.43 -1.18
N CYS A 130 -6.08 -10.60 -1.80
CA CYS A 130 -4.87 -11.19 -2.37
C CYS A 130 -5.13 -11.71 -3.79
N GLY A 131 -6.13 -12.56 -3.98
CA GLY A 131 -6.45 -13.22 -5.24
C GLY A 131 -6.55 -12.29 -6.44
N PRO A 132 -7.34 -11.19 -6.39
CA PRO A 132 -7.44 -10.23 -7.50
C PRO A 132 -6.09 -9.60 -7.91
N TYR A 133 -5.10 -9.59 -7.02
CA TYR A 133 -3.75 -9.07 -7.31
C TYR A 133 -2.78 -10.14 -7.79
N MET A 134 -3.12 -11.40 -7.59
CA MET A 134 -2.30 -12.56 -7.93
C MET A 134 -2.93 -13.38 -9.05
N VAL A 135 -3.81 -12.79 -9.88
CA VAL A 135 -4.64 -13.53 -10.86
C VAL A 135 -3.82 -14.44 -11.78
N GLU A 136 -2.76 -13.92 -12.40
CA GLU A 136 -1.92 -14.73 -13.29
C GLU A 136 -1.26 -15.89 -12.52
N ALA A 137 -0.69 -15.58 -11.36
CA ALA A 137 0.01 -16.54 -10.51
C ALA A 137 -0.92 -17.61 -9.91
N CYS A 138 -2.18 -17.27 -9.62
CA CYS A 138 -3.23 -18.21 -9.24
C CYS A 138 -3.63 -19.10 -10.41
N THR A 139 -3.73 -18.53 -11.61
CA THR A 139 -4.09 -19.27 -12.83
C THR A 139 -3.03 -20.32 -13.18
N GLU A 140 -1.75 -20.01 -13.00
CA GLU A 140 -0.64 -20.97 -13.19
C GLU A 140 -0.71 -22.19 -12.25
N LEU A 141 -1.38 -22.05 -11.10
CA LEU A 141 -1.62 -23.14 -10.15
C LEU A 141 -2.99 -23.80 -10.35
N GLU A 142 -3.72 -23.46 -11.41
CA GLU A 142 -5.09 -23.92 -11.67
C GLU A 142 -6.07 -23.57 -10.54
N LEU A 143 -5.81 -22.47 -9.83
CA LEU A 143 -6.65 -21.99 -8.73
C LEU A 143 -7.65 -20.95 -9.23
N ALA A 144 -8.92 -21.13 -8.86
CA ALA A 144 -9.95 -20.12 -9.09
C ALA A 144 -9.66 -18.87 -8.25
N VAL A 145 -9.81 -17.70 -8.87
CA VAL A 145 -9.65 -16.42 -8.18
C VAL A 145 -11.02 -15.88 -7.79
N ARG A 146 -11.21 -15.63 -6.50
CA ARG A 146 -12.37 -14.90 -6.04
C ARG A 146 -12.23 -13.43 -6.42
N GLN A 147 -13.03 -13.02 -7.39
CA GLN A 147 -13.11 -11.62 -7.78
C GLN A 147 -13.68 -10.78 -6.63
N ARG A 148 -13.20 -9.55 -6.49
CA ARG A 148 -13.77 -8.62 -5.51
C ARG A 148 -15.17 -8.23 -5.98
N GLN A 149 -16.19 -8.66 -5.24
CA GLN A 149 -17.52 -8.10 -5.34
C GLN A 149 -17.57 -6.84 -4.49
N ILE A 150 -17.41 -5.67 -5.13
CA ILE A 150 -17.70 -4.39 -4.45
C ILE A 150 -19.21 -4.22 -4.51
N SER A 151 -19.88 -4.15 -3.36
CA SER A 151 -21.33 -3.88 -3.35
C SER A 151 -21.59 -2.50 -3.94
N GLU A 152 -22.70 -2.33 -4.68
CA GLU A 152 -23.11 -1.02 -5.21
C GLU A 152 -23.15 0.06 -4.12
N GLU A 153 -23.55 -0.30 -2.91
CA GLU A 153 -23.54 0.58 -1.75
C GLU A 153 -22.13 1.07 -1.41
N SER A 154 -21.12 0.19 -1.48
CA SER A 154 -19.72 0.55 -1.24
C SER A 154 -19.19 1.50 -2.31
N VAL A 155 -19.52 1.23 -3.58
CA VAL A 155 -19.17 2.13 -4.71
C VAL A 155 -19.82 3.50 -4.52
N LEU A 156 -21.10 3.56 -4.18
CA LEU A 156 -21.83 4.80 -3.94
C LEU A 156 -21.26 5.59 -2.75
N LYS A 157 -20.85 4.89 -1.69
CA LYS A 157 -20.24 5.51 -0.52
C LYS A 157 -18.88 6.13 -0.85
N GLU A 158 -18.03 5.42 -1.59
CA GLU A 158 -16.75 5.95 -2.06
C GLU A 158 -16.94 7.15 -2.99
N LEU A 159 -17.90 7.08 -3.92
CA LEU A 159 -18.22 8.19 -4.80
C LEU A 159 -18.64 9.43 -4.00
N ARG A 160 -19.44 9.28 -2.94
CA ARG A 160 -19.82 10.39 -2.06
C ARG A 160 -18.61 11.00 -1.35
N ILE A 161 -17.73 10.16 -0.80
CA ILE A 161 -16.51 10.61 -0.12
C ILE A 161 -15.63 11.41 -1.09
N GLU A 162 -15.45 10.93 -2.33
CA GLU A 162 -14.61 11.59 -3.33
C GLU A 162 -15.23 12.92 -3.79
N ILE A 163 -16.56 12.99 -3.94
CA ILE A 163 -17.27 14.26 -4.21
C ILE A 163 -17.04 15.26 -3.07
N GLU A 164 -17.18 14.83 -1.82
CA GLU A 164 -16.92 15.69 -0.66
C GLU A 164 -15.47 16.16 -0.61
N ARG A 165 -14.52 15.27 -0.88
CA ARG A 165 -13.09 15.58 -0.91
C ARG A 165 -12.78 16.64 -1.97
N LYS A 166 -13.32 16.49 -3.18
CA LYS A 166 -13.18 17.50 -4.25
C LYS A 166 -13.81 18.83 -3.86
N ARG A 167 -14.97 18.83 -3.19
CA ARG A 167 -15.60 20.05 -2.68
C ARG A 167 -14.72 20.75 -1.64
N ARG A 168 -14.16 20.01 -0.68
CA ARG A 168 -13.24 20.56 0.34
C ARG A 168 -11.97 21.11 -0.30
N LEU A 169 -11.39 20.37 -1.24
CA LEU A 169 -10.19 20.81 -1.95
C LEU A 169 -10.45 22.10 -2.72
N LYS A 170 -11.58 22.20 -3.43
CA LYS A 170 -12.01 23.42 -4.11
C LYS A 170 -12.11 24.60 -3.15
N LYS A 171 -12.77 24.43 -2.00
CA LYS A 171 -12.86 25.49 -0.98
C LYS A 171 -11.48 25.98 -0.51
N VAL A 172 -10.53 25.07 -0.29
CA VAL A 172 -9.16 25.45 0.09
C VAL A 172 -8.46 26.22 -1.02
N TYR A 173 -8.64 25.83 -2.29
CA TYR A 173 -8.11 26.58 -3.42
C TYR A 173 -8.72 27.98 -3.55
N ASP A 174 -10.05 28.07 -3.43
CA ASP A 174 -10.77 29.35 -3.51
C ASP A 174 -10.31 30.30 -2.40
N GLN A 175 -10.20 29.80 -1.15
CA GLN A 175 -9.65 30.57 -0.02
C GLN A 175 -8.19 30.99 -0.23
N ARG A 176 -7.37 30.15 -0.85
CA ARG A 176 -5.97 30.51 -1.17
C ARG A 176 -5.88 31.60 -2.23
N LYS A 177 -6.77 31.59 -3.23
CA LYS A 177 -6.84 32.62 -4.27
C LYS A 177 -7.27 33.97 -3.70
N GLU A 178 -8.18 33.96 -2.73
CA GLU A 178 -8.58 35.17 -1.99
C GLU A 178 -7.44 35.74 -1.11
N LEU A 179 -6.44 34.92 -0.77
CA LEU A 179 -5.27 35.30 0.02
C LEU A 179 -4.06 35.71 -0.85
N GLU A 180 -4.16 35.69 -2.19
CA GLU A 180 -3.16 36.30 -3.07
C GLU A 180 -3.26 37.83 -2.95
N ILE A 181 -2.45 38.38 -2.05
CA ILE A 181 -2.30 39.82 -1.83
C ILE A 181 -1.75 40.46 -3.13
N THR A 182 -2.56 41.31 -3.78
CA THR A 182 -2.05 42.29 -4.72
C THR A 182 -1.16 43.25 -3.95
N ILE A 183 0.15 43.18 -4.20
CA ILE A 183 1.08 44.22 -3.78
C ILE A 183 0.77 45.42 -4.67
N ASP A 184 0.05 46.41 -4.14
CA ASP A 184 -0.07 47.71 -4.80
C ASP A 184 1.35 48.29 -4.93
N GLU A 185 1.77 48.54 -6.17
CA GLU A 185 2.98 49.29 -6.46
C GLU A 185 2.85 50.66 -5.79
N THR A 186 3.70 50.93 -4.80
CA THR A 186 3.81 52.23 -4.13
C THR A 186 3.94 53.36 -5.16
N PRO A 187 3.15 54.45 -5.06
CA PRO A 187 3.28 55.56 -5.98
C PRO A 187 4.65 56.22 -5.84
N GLU A 188 5.32 56.39 -6.98
CA GLU A 188 6.51 57.20 -7.15
C GLU A 188 6.29 58.63 -6.61
N GLY A 189 7.30 59.13 -5.90
CA GLY A 189 7.53 60.57 -5.79
C GLY A 189 7.36 61.18 -4.38
N ALA A 190 8.44 61.20 -3.61
CA ALA A 190 8.68 62.26 -2.63
C ALA A 190 9.95 63.02 -3.06
N PRO A 191 9.91 64.35 -3.25
CA PRO A 191 11.06 65.12 -3.70
C PRO A 191 12.09 65.28 -2.59
N ALA A 192 13.38 65.22 -2.97
CA ALA A 192 14.50 65.47 -2.08
C ALA A 192 14.57 66.94 -1.65
N GLU A 193 14.39 67.20 -0.36
CA GLU A 193 14.71 68.48 0.27
C GLU A 193 16.24 68.63 0.37
N LYS A 194 16.76 69.72 -0.20
CA LYS A 194 18.13 70.21 0.02
C LYS A 194 18.09 71.27 1.12
N ALA A 195 19.04 71.21 2.05
CA ALA A 195 19.55 72.35 2.83
C ALA A 195 21.01 71.99 3.17
N GLU A 196 22.01 72.62 2.54
CA GLU A 196 22.67 73.87 2.94
C GLU A 196 23.21 73.85 4.38
#